data_AF-A0A6V8ERF6-F1
#
_entry.id   AF-A0A6V8ERF6-F1
#
_cell.length_a   1.000
_cell.length_b   1.000
_cell.length_c   1.000
_cell.angle_alpha   90.00
_cell.angle_beta   90.00
_cell.angle_gamma   90.00
#
_symmetry.space_group_name_H-M   'P 1'
#
loop_
_entity.id
_entity.type
_entity.pdbx_description
1 polymer ?
#
loop_
_entity_poly.entity_id
_entity_poly.type
_entity_poly.pdbx_seq_one_letter_code
_entity_poly.pdbx_strand_id
1 'polypeptide(L)'
;PSWSNTRPFVVAIATEEVRDRLSEEFLRRWNAVKDFRGSGIFRKIGSIFKRYGFPTSNWLVVKKYHKDLLPRSKKIGKDLYAHMGIERDDKEARDGFWARNYEFFGAPVELFLFTHKSLGKFAASDAGLFMQNLILSAHSKGLGTCPQGAVAVWEDAVREEFEINKNYSLLCGICVGYPSQDSINQFGANRIPPSEIIPPLKR
;
A
#
# COMPACT_ATOMS: atom_id res chain seq x y z
N PRO A 1 7.36 -4.98 -19.78
CA PRO A 1 8.79 -4.98 -20.14
C PRO A 1 9.63 -4.85 -18.87
N SER A 2 10.94 -5.09 -18.92
CA SER A 2 11.87 -4.87 -17.81
C SER A 2 13.29 -4.66 -18.32
N TRP A 3 14.17 -4.05 -17.54
CA TRP A 3 15.57 -3.86 -17.91
C TRP A 3 16.23 -5.21 -18.24
N SER A 4 16.79 -5.32 -19.45
CA SER A 4 17.44 -6.53 -19.96
C SER A 4 16.59 -7.80 -19.85
N ASN A 5 15.25 -7.65 -19.87
CA ASN A 5 14.27 -8.73 -19.66
C ASN A 5 14.49 -9.52 -18.35
N THR A 6 15.12 -8.92 -17.34
CA THR A 6 15.45 -9.58 -16.06
C THR A 6 14.23 -9.90 -15.19
N ARG A 7 13.11 -9.19 -15.38
CA ARG A 7 11.86 -9.31 -14.62
C ARG A 7 12.12 -9.46 -13.11
N PRO A 8 12.74 -8.45 -12.48
CA PRO A 8 13.26 -8.57 -11.12
C PRO A 8 12.16 -8.45 -10.07
N PHE A 9 11.00 -9.05 -10.33
CA PHE A 9 9.83 -9.05 -9.47
C PHE A 9 9.20 -10.45 -9.40
N VAL A 10 8.57 -10.74 -8.26
CA VAL A 10 7.80 -11.95 -8.00
C VAL A 10 6.45 -11.53 -7.41
N VAL A 11 5.39 -12.24 -7.76
CA VAL A 11 4.03 -11.95 -7.28
C VAL A 11 3.54 -13.15 -6.49
N ALA A 12 3.26 -12.94 -5.21
CA ALA A 12 2.49 -13.90 -4.41
C ALA A 12 1.00 -13.56 -4.54
N ILE A 13 0.18 -14.58 -4.79
CA ILE A 13 -1.25 -14.42 -5.06
C ILE A 13 -2.00 -15.08 -3.89
N ALA A 14 -2.66 -14.26 -3.07
CA ALA A 14 -3.50 -14.73 -1.98
C ALA A 14 -4.97 -14.74 -2.42
N THR A 15 -5.61 -15.89 -2.28
CA THR A 15 -7.03 -16.14 -2.56
C THR A 15 -7.64 -16.95 -1.42
N GLU A 16 -8.96 -16.89 -1.30
CA GLU A 16 -9.73 -17.76 -0.38
C GLU A 16 -9.11 -17.75 1.04
N GLU A 17 -8.85 -18.92 1.62
CA GLU A 17 -8.36 -19.04 2.99
C GLU A 17 -7.03 -18.33 3.24
N VAL A 18 -6.09 -18.32 2.28
CA VAL A 18 -4.80 -17.64 2.43
C VAL A 18 -5.01 -16.12 2.52
N ARG A 19 -5.91 -15.59 1.70
CA ARG A 19 -6.27 -14.16 1.73
C ARG A 19 -6.93 -13.82 3.07
N ASP A 20 -7.83 -14.66 3.56
CA ASP A 20 -8.56 -14.41 4.80
C ASP A 20 -7.63 -14.44 6.02
N ARG A 21 -6.73 -15.43 6.12
CA ARG A 21 -5.72 -15.49 7.20
C ARG A 21 -4.80 -14.26 7.21
N LEU A 22 -4.31 -13.83 6.05
CA LEU A 22 -3.47 -12.63 5.95
C LEU A 22 -4.24 -11.37 6.36
N SER A 23 -5.51 -11.27 5.98
CA SER A 23 -6.37 -10.15 6.35
C SER A 23 -6.57 -10.09 7.87
N GLU A 24 -6.90 -11.22 8.49
CA GLU A 24 -7.06 -11.34 9.94
C GLU A 24 -5.77 -11.01 10.70
N GLU A 25 -4.63 -11.53 10.24
CA GLU A 25 -3.31 -11.29 10.83
C GLU A 25 -2.95 -9.80 10.76
N PHE A 26 -3.17 -9.16 9.60
CA PHE A 26 -2.89 -7.74 9.41
C PHE A 26 -3.80 -6.87 10.28
N LEU A 27 -5.09 -7.20 10.37
CA LEU A 27 -6.02 -6.51 11.27
C LEU A 27 -5.63 -6.68 12.73
N ARG A 28 -5.19 -7.87 13.15
CA ARG A 28 -4.72 -8.11 14.52
C ARG A 28 -3.51 -7.25 14.85
N ARG A 29 -2.54 -7.17 13.94
CA ARG A 29 -1.36 -6.31 14.07
C ARG A 29 -1.72 -4.83 14.08
N TRP A 30 -2.62 -4.39 13.20
CA TRP A 30 -3.12 -3.02 13.14
C TRP A 30 -3.78 -2.60 14.46
N ASN A 31 -4.71 -3.42 14.96
CA ASN A 31 -5.41 -3.15 16.21
C ASN A 31 -4.47 -3.06 17.41
N ALA A 32 -3.33 -3.76 17.38
CA ALA A 32 -2.31 -3.67 18.42
C ALA A 32 -1.54 -2.33 18.44
N VAL A 33 -1.53 -1.57 17.33
CA VAL A 33 -0.71 -0.35 17.20
C VAL A 33 -1.46 0.93 16.81
N LYS A 34 -2.73 0.83 16.38
CA LYS A 34 -3.51 1.98 15.87
C LYS A 34 -3.59 3.16 16.84
N ASP A 35 -3.69 2.89 18.14
CA ASP A 35 -3.80 3.95 19.17
C ASP A 35 -2.50 4.73 19.40
N PHE A 36 -1.37 4.24 18.89
CA PHE A 36 -0.08 4.91 19.00
C PHE A 36 0.24 5.82 17.81
N ARG A 37 -0.62 5.84 16.77
CA ARG A 37 -0.47 6.69 15.58
C ARG A 37 -0.88 8.13 15.87
N GLY A 38 -0.06 8.86 16.62
CA GLY A 38 -0.27 10.30 16.87
C GLY A 38 0.56 10.88 18.01
N SER A 39 0.94 10.06 18.98
CA SER A 39 1.84 10.45 20.05
C SER A 39 3.29 10.31 19.59
N GLY A 40 4.08 11.39 19.63
CA GLY A 40 5.54 11.40 19.43
C GLY A 40 6.35 10.57 20.46
N ILE A 41 5.70 9.57 21.07
CA ILE A 41 6.17 8.66 22.10
C ILE A 41 6.53 7.33 21.43
N PHE A 42 7.35 7.36 20.37
CA PHE A 42 7.98 6.14 19.84
C PHE A 42 9.11 5.62 20.74
N ARG A 43 9.47 6.36 21.82
CA ARG A 43 10.75 6.18 22.53
C ARG A 43 10.66 5.72 23.99
N LYS A 44 9.48 5.56 24.60
CA LYS A 44 9.40 5.13 26.00
C LYS A 44 8.36 4.03 26.20
N ILE A 45 8.78 3.00 26.94
CA ILE A 45 8.03 1.89 27.53
C ILE A 45 8.04 0.58 26.69
N GLY A 46 9.07 -0.24 26.90
CA GLY A 46 9.01 -1.53 27.63
C GLY A 46 8.16 -2.72 27.13
N SER A 47 8.87 -3.77 26.70
CA SER A 47 8.65 -5.21 26.93
C SER A 47 7.74 -6.03 25.99
N ILE A 48 8.38 -6.85 25.15
CA ILE A 48 7.99 -8.13 24.50
C ILE A 48 6.66 -8.17 23.72
N PHE A 49 5.51 -7.90 24.33
CA PHE A 49 4.21 -7.85 23.64
C PHE A 49 4.11 -6.68 22.63
N LYS A 50 4.98 -5.68 22.78
CA LYS A 50 4.97 -4.48 21.95
C LYS A 50 5.56 -4.65 20.56
N ARG A 51 6.23 -5.76 20.22
CA ARG A 51 6.87 -5.91 18.90
C ARG A 51 5.91 -6.32 17.79
N TYR A 52 4.85 -7.03 18.13
CA TYR A 52 4.05 -7.81 17.19
C TYR A 52 3.34 -6.98 16.12
N GLY A 53 2.83 -5.79 16.46
CA GLY A 53 2.18 -4.92 15.47
C GLY A 53 3.10 -3.91 14.79
N PHE A 54 4.37 -3.78 15.20
CA PHE A 54 5.28 -2.85 14.54
C PHE A 54 5.58 -3.31 13.11
N PRO A 55 5.87 -2.38 12.18
CA PRO A 55 6.37 -2.74 10.87
C PRO A 55 7.55 -3.68 11.01
N THR A 56 7.54 -4.80 10.30
CA THR A 56 8.69 -5.70 10.19
C THR A 56 9.50 -5.39 8.93
N SER A 57 8.86 -4.72 7.96
CA SER A 57 9.42 -4.28 6.68
C SER A 57 8.95 -2.86 6.33
N ASN A 58 9.57 -2.27 5.30
CA ASN A 58 9.14 -1.04 4.64
C ASN A 58 8.65 0.10 5.55
N TRP A 59 9.39 0.36 6.63
CA TRP A 59 9.18 1.48 7.56
C TRP A 59 9.03 2.86 6.86
N LEU A 60 9.50 2.97 5.62
CA LEU A 60 9.32 4.16 4.78
C LEU A 60 7.84 4.48 4.52
N VAL A 61 6.95 3.49 4.51
CA VAL A 61 5.49 3.70 4.36
C VAL A 61 4.92 4.55 5.49
N VAL A 62 5.49 4.46 6.70
CA VAL A 62 5.06 5.27 7.86
C VAL A 62 5.86 6.57 8.01
N LYS A 63 6.86 6.80 7.16
CA LYS A 63 7.67 8.02 7.19
C LYS A 63 6.90 9.19 6.60
N LYS A 64 6.99 10.35 7.26
CA LYS A 64 6.45 11.61 6.71
C LYS A 64 7.15 11.95 5.38
N TYR A 65 6.35 12.32 4.38
CA TYR A 65 6.87 12.84 3.10
C TYR A 65 7.76 14.06 3.28
N HIS A 66 8.72 14.23 2.36
CA HIS A 66 9.51 15.46 2.27
C HIS A 66 8.59 16.67 2.09
N LYS A 67 9.03 17.85 2.55
CA LYS A 67 8.24 19.09 2.53
C LYS A 67 7.70 19.44 1.14
N ASP A 68 8.42 19.11 0.08
CA ASP A 68 8.01 19.40 -1.31
C ASP A 68 6.88 18.49 -1.81
N LEU A 69 6.74 17.28 -1.24
CA LEU A 69 5.69 16.32 -1.60
C LEU A 69 4.47 16.41 -0.66
N LEU A 70 4.66 16.99 0.53
CA LEU A 70 3.66 17.05 1.58
C LEU A 70 2.35 17.76 1.15
N PRO A 71 2.35 18.86 0.37
CA PRO A 71 1.12 19.48 -0.10
C PRO A 71 0.25 18.54 -0.94
N ARG A 72 0.87 17.77 -1.85
CA ARG A 72 0.18 16.80 -2.72
C ARG A 72 -0.45 15.67 -1.90
N SER A 73 0.31 15.11 -0.96
CA SER A 73 -0.16 14.06 -0.04
C SER A 73 -1.30 14.55 0.87
N LYS A 74 -1.22 15.77 1.40
CA LYS A 74 -2.29 16.34 2.23
C LYS A 74 -3.55 16.63 1.42
N LYS A 75 -3.41 17.14 0.20
CA LYS A 75 -4.55 17.43 -0.68
C LYS A 75 -5.35 16.17 -0.98
N ILE A 76 -4.70 15.10 -1.45
CA ILE A 76 -5.41 13.86 -1.77
C ILE A 76 -6.12 13.25 -0.55
N GLY A 77 -5.46 13.27 0.62
CA GLY A 77 -6.08 12.80 1.85
C GLY A 77 -7.29 13.63 2.24
N LYS A 78 -7.18 14.97 2.21
CA LYS A 78 -8.31 15.87 2.52
C LYS A 78 -9.48 15.63 1.58
N ASP A 79 -9.22 15.59 0.28
CA ASP A 79 -10.27 15.47 -0.74
C ASP A 79 -10.99 14.11 -0.62
N LEU A 80 -10.25 13.03 -0.37
CA LEU A 80 -10.81 11.69 -0.19
C LEU A 80 -11.69 11.58 1.08
N TYR A 81 -11.22 12.09 2.22
CA TYR A 81 -12.02 12.06 3.45
C TYR A 81 -13.27 12.92 3.33
N ALA A 82 -13.17 14.10 2.70
CA ALA A 82 -14.32 14.95 2.43
C ALA A 82 -15.35 14.26 1.52
N HIS A 83 -14.90 13.53 0.48
CA HIS A 83 -15.78 12.74 -0.40
C HIS A 83 -16.57 11.67 0.37
N MET A 84 -15.99 11.10 1.43
CA MET A 84 -16.65 10.12 2.30
C MET A 84 -17.43 10.73 3.46
N GLY A 85 -17.43 12.06 3.61
CA GLY A 85 -18.04 12.72 4.77
C GLY A 85 -17.31 12.44 6.10
N ILE A 86 -16.02 12.08 6.05
CA ILE A 86 -15.21 11.82 7.24
C ILE A 86 -14.51 13.11 7.67
N GLU A 87 -14.86 13.60 8.84
CA GLU A 87 -14.28 14.81 9.40
C GLU A 87 -12.80 14.62 9.78
N ARG A 88 -12.06 15.73 9.80
CA ARG A 88 -10.62 15.70 10.07
C ARG A 88 -10.30 15.17 11.47
N ASP A 89 -11.13 15.52 12.44
CA ASP A 89 -10.92 15.21 13.86
C ASP A 89 -11.63 13.92 14.28
N ASP A 90 -12.36 13.26 13.36
CA ASP A 90 -12.95 11.95 13.56
C ASP A 90 -11.87 10.86 13.42
N LYS A 91 -11.12 10.65 14.50
CA LYS A 91 -10.05 9.65 14.55
C LYS A 91 -10.60 8.24 14.27
N GLU A 92 -11.76 7.91 14.82
CA GLU A 92 -12.34 6.56 14.73
C GLU A 92 -12.70 6.22 13.27
N ALA A 93 -13.42 7.09 12.57
CA ALA A 93 -13.76 6.88 11.17
C ALA A 93 -12.52 6.82 10.27
N ARG A 94 -11.49 7.64 10.55
CA ARG A 94 -10.23 7.63 9.80
C ARG A 94 -9.43 6.35 10.03
N ASP A 95 -9.34 5.87 11.26
CA ASP A 95 -8.66 4.63 11.61
C ASP A 95 -9.43 3.42 11.05
N GLY A 96 -10.76 3.45 11.07
CA GLY A 96 -11.63 2.48 10.43
C GLY A 96 -11.40 2.43 8.93
N PHE A 97 -11.39 3.58 8.25
CA PHE A 97 -11.07 3.65 6.82
C PHE A 97 -9.65 3.15 6.51
N TRP A 98 -8.67 3.48 7.35
CA TRP A 98 -7.31 2.94 7.18
C TRP A 98 -7.30 1.42 7.31
N ALA A 99 -8.02 0.86 8.30
CA ALA A 99 -8.11 -0.59 8.54
C ALA A 99 -8.64 -1.36 7.33
N ARG A 100 -9.50 -0.76 6.51
CA ARG A 100 -9.98 -1.34 5.25
C ARG A 100 -8.86 -1.76 4.30
N ASN A 101 -7.67 -1.16 4.40
CA ASN A 101 -6.51 -1.63 3.64
C ASN A 101 -6.12 -3.07 3.99
N TYR A 102 -6.20 -3.43 5.28
CA TYR A 102 -5.87 -4.76 5.79
C TYR A 102 -7.00 -5.77 5.57
N GLU A 103 -8.20 -5.28 5.26
CA GLU A 103 -9.30 -6.06 4.69
C GLU A 103 -9.20 -6.16 3.15
N PHE A 104 -8.14 -5.64 2.54
CA PHE A 104 -8.00 -5.55 1.08
C PHE A 104 -9.24 -4.92 0.40
N PHE A 105 -9.91 -4.01 1.13
CA PHE A 105 -11.20 -3.40 0.79
C PHE A 105 -12.34 -4.38 0.49
N GLY A 106 -12.24 -5.64 0.93
CA GLY A 106 -13.19 -6.71 0.65
C GLY A 106 -12.95 -7.43 -0.68
N ALA A 107 -11.81 -7.19 -1.34
CA ALA A 107 -11.45 -7.88 -2.56
C ALA A 107 -11.21 -9.39 -2.31
N PRO A 108 -11.61 -10.27 -3.24
CA PRO A 108 -11.39 -11.71 -3.13
C PRO A 108 -9.94 -12.12 -3.39
N VAL A 109 -9.13 -11.24 -3.98
CA VAL A 109 -7.72 -11.50 -4.32
C VAL A 109 -6.84 -10.37 -3.81
N GLU A 110 -5.73 -10.73 -3.18
CA GLU A 110 -4.64 -9.81 -2.86
C GLU A 110 -3.34 -10.29 -3.53
N LEU A 111 -2.67 -9.39 -4.23
CA LEU A 111 -1.39 -9.66 -4.87
C LEU A 111 -0.28 -8.97 -4.08
N PHE A 112 0.69 -9.71 -3.57
CA PHE A 112 1.87 -9.16 -2.91
C PHE A 112 3.05 -9.14 -3.87
N LEU A 113 3.54 -7.94 -4.17
CA LEU A 113 4.59 -7.74 -5.16
C LEU A 113 5.93 -7.59 -4.48
N PHE A 114 6.85 -8.48 -4.81
CA PHE A 114 8.22 -8.47 -4.32
C PHE A 114 9.18 -8.04 -5.42
N THR A 115 10.27 -7.35 -5.05
CA THR A 115 11.33 -6.94 -5.98
C THR A 115 12.71 -7.41 -5.53
N HIS A 116 13.58 -7.73 -6.48
CA HIS A 116 14.94 -8.15 -6.19
C HIS A 116 15.75 -7.01 -5.57
N LYS A 117 16.40 -7.27 -4.43
CA LYS A 117 17.08 -6.28 -3.58
C LYS A 117 18.30 -5.64 -4.27
N SER A 118 18.96 -6.34 -5.21
CA SER A 118 20.21 -5.87 -5.81
C SER A 118 20.06 -4.72 -6.82
N LEU A 119 18.87 -4.51 -7.38
CA LEU A 119 18.67 -3.53 -8.47
C LEU A 119 18.05 -2.20 -8.00
N GLY A 120 17.68 -2.12 -6.72
CA GLY A 120 17.15 -0.90 -6.10
C GLY A 120 16.04 -0.24 -6.92
N LYS A 121 16.24 1.03 -7.29
CA LYS A 121 15.26 1.83 -8.05
C LYS A 121 14.84 1.21 -9.37
N PHE A 122 15.71 0.43 -10.03
CA PHE A 122 15.39 -0.19 -11.31
C PHE A 122 14.47 -1.39 -11.14
N ALA A 123 14.65 -2.17 -10.06
CA ALA A 123 13.73 -3.25 -9.70
C ALA A 123 12.32 -2.68 -9.43
N ALA A 124 12.24 -1.59 -8.66
CA ALA A 124 10.98 -0.92 -8.36
C ALA A 124 10.33 -0.30 -9.62
N SER A 125 11.14 0.25 -10.52
CA SER A 125 10.67 0.77 -11.81
C SER A 125 10.05 -0.34 -12.68
N ASP A 126 10.73 -1.47 -12.82
CA ASP A 126 10.24 -2.61 -13.60
C ASP A 126 8.97 -3.22 -12.99
N ALA A 127 8.90 -3.31 -11.65
CA ALA A 127 7.69 -3.70 -10.96
C ALA A 127 6.54 -2.72 -11.21
N GLY A 128 6.79 -1.40 -11.17
CA GLY A 128 5.80 -0.39 -11.50
C GLY A 128 5.23 -0.52 -12.92
N LEU A 129 6.07 -0.85 -13.91
CA LEU A 129 5.62 -1.14 -15.27
C LEU A 129 4.72 -2.39 -15.33
N PHE A 130 5.10 -3.44 -14.63
CA PHE A 130 4.28 -4.66 -14.51
C PHE A 130 2.93 -4.36 -13.84
N MET A 131 2.95 -3.66 -12.71
CA MET A 131 1.76 -3.25 -11.96
C MET A 131 0.78 -2.48 -12.81
N GLN A 132 1.27 -1.45 -13.53
CA GLN A 132 0.40 -0.63 -14.35
C GLN A 132 -0.25 -1.43 -15.49
N ASN A 133 0.50 -2.35 -16.11
CA ASN A 133 -0.06 -3.23 -17.14
C ASN A 133 -1.13 -4.16 -16.57
N LEU A 134 -0.91 -4.71 -15.38
CA LEU A 134 -1.88 -5.54 -14.67
C LEU A 134 -3.16 -4.75 -14.36
N ILE A 135 -3.03 -3.56 -13.78
CA ILE A 135 -4.16 -2.66 -13.45
C ILE A 135 -5.01 -2.36 -14.69
N LEU A 136 -4.38 -1.97 -15.79
CA LEU A 136 -5.08 -1.67 -17.04
C LEU A 136 -5.75 -2.91 -17.64
N SER A 137 -5.09 -4.07 -17.55
CA SER A 137 -5.63 -5.34 -18.04
C SER A 137 -6.79 -5.87 -17.18
N ALA A 138 -6.77 -5.62 -15.88
CA ALA A 138 -7.88 -5.93 -14.98
C ALA A 138 -9.09 -5.04 -15.29
N HIS A 139 -8.87 -3.73 -15.45
CA HIS A 139 -9.91 -2.78 -15.83
C HIS A 139 -10.55 -3.12 -17.18
N SER A 140 -9.78 -3.53 -18.20
CA SER A 140 -10.34 -3.92 -19.49
C SER A 140 -11.23 -5.18 -19.42
N LYS A 141 -11.12 -5.93 -18.32
CA LYS A 141 -11.95 -7.11 -18.01
C LYS A 141 -13.06 -6.84 -16.99
N GLY A 142 -13.32 -5.57 -16.67
CA GLY A 142 -14.37 -5.18 -15.71
C GLY A 142 -14.00 -5.35 -14.23
N LEU A 143 -12.73 -5.60 -13.92
CA LEU A 143 -12.24 -5.68 -12.54
C LEU A 143 -11.72 -4.32 -12.06
N GLY A 144 -11.83 -4.07 -10.77
CA GLY A 144 -11.17 -2.99 -10.06
C GLY A 144 -9.91 -3.46 -9.37
N THR A 145 -8.99 -2.52 -9.18
CA THR A 145 -7.73 -2.76 -8.45
C THR A 145 -7.40 -1.61 -7.52
N CYS A 146 -6.80 -1.89 -6.37
CA CYS A 146 -6.25 -0.86 -5.48
C CYS A 146 -4.79 -1.18 -5.13
N PRO A 147 -3.80 -0.40 -5.60
CA PRO A 147 -2.42 -0.54 -5.15
C PRO A 147 -2.24 -0.02 -3.72
N GLN A 148 -1.65 -0.84 -2.85
CA GLN A 148 -1.59 -0.60 -1.42
C GLN A 148 -0.16 -0.60 -0.89
N GLY A 149 0.30 0.57 -0.43
CA GLY A 149 1.53 0.66 0.37
C GLY A 149 1.33 0.16 1.80
N ALA A 150 0.10 0.26 2.32
CA ALA A 150 -0.23 -0.05 3.72
C ALA A 150 0.09 -1.51 4.10
N VAL A 151 -0.09 -2.45 3.17
CA VAL A 151 0.14 -3.89 3.35
C VAL A 151 1.62 -4.28 3.27
N ALA A 152 2.49 -3.36 2.84
CA ALA A 152 3.92 -3.64 2.67
C ALA A 152 4.72 -3.67 3.98
N VAL A 153 4.08 -3.35 5.12
CA VAL A 153 4.75 -3.16 6.42
C VAL A 153 4.98 -4.45 7.20
N TRP A 154 4.31 -5.54 6.84
CA TRP A 154 4.39 -6.84 7.50
C TRP A 154 4.78 -7.96 6.52
N GLU A 155 5.95 -7.81 5.89
CA GLU A 155 6.49 -8.79 4.94
C GLU A 155 6.67 -10.18 5.56
N ASP A 156 6.96 -10.26 6.85
CA ASP A 156 7.11 -11.53 7.58
C ASP A 156 5.83 -12.37 7.55
N ALA A 157 4.66 -11.78 7.80
CA ALA A 157 3.39 -12.50 7.73
C ALA A 157 3.08 -13.00 6.32
N VAL A 158 3.44 -12.24 5.28
CA VAL A 158 3.30 -12.71 3.89
C VAL A 158 4.24 -13.91 3.62
N ARG A 159 5.44 -13.91 4.21
CA ARG A 159 6.42 -15.01 4.05
C ARG A 159 6.07 -16.26 4.82
N GLU A 160 5.19 -16.19 5.82
CA GLU A 160 4.64 -17.37 6.50
C GLU A 160 3.70 -18.15 5.57
N GLU A 161 3.03 -17.47 4.63
CA GLU A 161 2.12 -18.09 3.65
C GLU A 161 2.80 -18.45 2.32
N PHE A 162 3.92 -17.79 1.97
CA PHE A 162 4.57 -17.95 0.67
C PHE A 162 6.09 -18.16 0.76
N GLU A 163 6.59 -19.13 0.00
CA GLU A 163 8.03 -19.36 -0.18
C GLU A 163 8.66 -18.29 -1.08
N ILE A 164 9.08 -17.18 -0.48
CA ILE A 164 9.73 -16.08 -1.20
C ILE A 164 11.25 -16.11 -0.98
N ASN A 165 12.02 -16.13 -2.06
CA ASN A 165 13.47 -16.08 -1.99
C ASN A 165 13.96 -14.84 -1.19
N LYS A 166 14.94 -15.05 -0.29
CA LYS A 166 15.49 -13.99 0.59
C LYS A 166 16.09 -12.79 -0.15
N ASN A 167 16.43 -12.94 -1.43
CA ASN A 167 16.95 -11.88 -2.28
C ASN A 167 15.88 -10.89 -2.73
N TYR A 168 14.60 -11.17 -2.46
CA TYR A 168 13.49 -10.29 -2.75
C TYR A 168 12.98 -9.61 -1.48
N SER A 169 12.39 -8.43 -1.60
CA SER A 169 11.66 -7.72 -0.54
C SER A 169 10.30 -7.28 -1.04
N LEU A 170 9.32 -7.23 -0.14
CA LEU A 170 7.97 -6.77 -0.46
C LEU A 170 8.03 -5.30 -0.86
N LEU A 171 7.41 -4.94 -1.98
CA LEU A 171 7.29 -3.57 -2.48
C LEU A 171 5.96 -2.96 -2.05
N CYS A 172 4.86 -3.64 -2.38
CA CYS A 172 3.48 -3.23 -2.13
C CYS A 172 2.53 -4.40 -2.36
N GLY A 173 1.24 -4.19 -2.09
CA GLY A 173 0.17 -5.08 -2.53
C GLY A 173 -0.74 -4.45 -3.59
N ILE A 174 -1.57 -5.27 -4.21
CA ILE A 174 -2.66 -4.87 -5.10
C ILE A 174 -3.86 -5.77 -4.85
N CYS A 175 -4.93 -5.22 -4.27
CA CYS A 175 -6.18 -5.95 -4.17
C CYS A 175 -6.94 -5.91 -5.50
N VAL A 176 -7.61 -7.00 -5.86
CA VAL A 176 -8.31 -7.16 -7.15
C VAL A 176 -9.68 -7.80 -6.95
N GLY A 177 -10.71 -7.22 -7.54
CA GLY A 177 -12.08 -7.74 -7.45
C GLY A 177 -13.06 -7.03 -8.37
N TYR A 178 -14.33 -7.36 -8.26
CA TYR A 178 -15.39 -6.60 -8.94
C TYR A 178 -15.74 -5.35 -8.10
N PRO A 179 -15.72 -4.14 -8.68
CA PRO A 179 -16.06 -2.92 -7.94
C PRO A 179 -17.52 -2.94 -7.46
N SER A 180 -17.73 -2.54 -6.21
CA SER A 180 -19.07 -2.25 -5.69
C SER A 180 -19.61 -0.92 -6.23
N GLN A 181 -20.90 -0.66 -6.01
CA GLN A 181 -21.55 0.63 -6.34
C GLN A 181 -21.34 1.70 -5.24
N ASP A 182 -20.38 1.49 -4.34
CA ASP A 182 -20.08 2.43 -3.26
C ASP A 182 -19.58 3.78 -3.82
N SER A 183 -19.99 4.88 -3.19
CA SER A 183 -19.71 6.24 -3.66
C SER A 183 -18.22 6.55 -3.68
N ILE A 184 -17.41 5.89 -2.84
CA ILE A 184 -15.95 6.03 -2.85
C ILE A 184 -15.34 5.69 -4.22
N ASN A 185 -15.93 4.76 -4.98
CA ASN A 185 -15.44 4.35 -6.29
C ASN A 185 -15.64 5.44 -7.37
N GLN A 186 -16.39 6.50 -7.06
CA GLN A 186 -16.58 7.67 -7.92
C GLN A 186 -15.55 8.78 -7.63
N PHE A 187 -14.67 8.59 -6.64
CA PHE A 187 -13.68 9.59 -6.27
C PHE A 187 -12.63 9.80 -7.37
N GLY A 188 -12.58 11.02 -7.91
CA GLY A 188 -11.60 11.46 -8.90
C GLY A 188 -10.41 12.16 -8.27
N ALA A 189 -9.30 11.44 -8.09
CA ALA A 189 -8.08 12.03 -7.54
C ALA A 189 -7.47 13.13 -8.47
N ASN A 190 -7.19 14.31 -7.91
CA ASN A 190 -6.54 15.41 -8.64
C ASN A 190 -5.20 14.97 -9.27
N ARG A 191 -4.93 15.43 -10.51
CA ARG A 191 -3.63 15.25 -11.19
C ARG A 191 -2.94 16.61 -11.37
N ILE A 192 -1.61 16.62 -11.27
CA ILE A 192 -0.81 17.82 -11.55
C ILE A 192 -0.68 18.03 -13.05
N PRO A 193 -0.56 19.28 -13.53
CA PRO A 193 -0.35 19.56 -14.95
C PRO A 193 1.03 19.05 -15.42
N PRO A 194 1.19 18.76 -16.73
CA PRO A 194 2.47 18.31 -17.29
C PRO A 194 3.65 19.26 -17.01
N SER A 195 3.41 20.56 -16.93
CA SER A 195 4.43 21.56 -16.64
C SER A 195 5.13 21.36 -15.29
N GLU A 196 4.50 20.69 -14.32
CA GLU A 196 5.13 20.37 -13.03
C GLU A 196 6.09 19.17 -13.09
N ILE A 197 6.05 18.37 -14.16
CA ILE A 197 6.93 17.21 -14.36
C ILE A 197 7.87 17.37 -15.56
N ILE A 198 7.79 18.49 -16.28
CA ILE A 198 8.67 18.85 -17.38
C ILE A 198 9.59 19.96 -16.90
N PRO A 199 10.87 19.68 -16.60
CA PRO A 199 11.80 20.71 -16.20
C PRO A 199 12.08 21.65 -17.39
N PRO A 200 12.28 22.96 -17.15
CA PRO A 200 12.77 23.85 -18.19
C PRO A 200 14.21 23.47 -18.57
N LEU A 201 14.59 23.77 -19.82
CA LEU A 201 15.98 23.66 -20.25
C LEU A 201 16.85 24.59 -19.40
N LYS A 202 18.06 24.13 -19.05
CA LYS A 202 19.09 25.03 -18.54
C LYS A 202 19.46 25.98 -19.68
N ARG A 203 19.29 27.27 -19.44
CA ARG A 203 19.84 28.32 -20.30
C ARG A 203 21.34 28.43 -20.08
#